data_AF-A0A1E1LT10-F1
#
_entry.id   AF-A0A1E1LT10-F1
#
_cell.length_a   1.000
_cell.length_b   1.000
_cell.length_c   1.000
_cell.angle_alpha   90.00
_cell.angle_beta   90.00
_cell.angle_gamma   90.00
#
_symmetry.space_group_name_H-M   'P 1'
#
loop_
_entity.id
_entity.type
_entity.pdbx_description
1 polymer ?
#
loop_
_entity_poly.entity_id
_entity_poly.type
_entity_poly.pdbx_seq_one_letter_code
_entity_poly.pdbx_strand_id
1 'polypeptide(L)'
;MEYSSRHGGHLGSNSRTELVQTRVVVDLDRTRLEFAYREYAKAISLLKNTIAQKGDVSIHTSLVTSLLLICFESYHGNSDLAAAHVYAAIEMMESHVKKREGFEREKVMCLSSSRGWMNSIPPSVDNEIVDMFSMLEIQASSWGDTRSPALHHERMLRCEAATSFMPPEFSTISEATRMMYQVMLRGVHLQLPFKSAISLEEVPKAIDMDIYISPGPVVSEPQYLQLQSTLGTFQQWRQAYAPLLRRARIGNAGANTLRAATMLHVQYLSGYLWVSASSPRLEMYYRKYTSELQELVECCKMLGAENEAEDFFSLDFRVVLPLQVVVWNYHHRALRREVLDIFRRCPRREGMWDTKIIRAIVEWVASIEEADLGDVVYVPEERVVTIGEIKIFAESRSAYIKGFQFMDGQMVSREGTVSW
;
A
#
# COMPACT_ATOMS: atom_id res chain seq x y z
N MET A 1 -63.84 -40.70 4.90
CA MET A 1 -63.24 -42.04 4.87
C MET A 1 -62.23 -42.03 3.73
N GLU A 2 -61.01 -41.55 3.98
CA GLU A 2 -59.85 -42.35 4.42
C GLU A 2 -59.42 -43.38 3.36
N TYR A 3 -58.28 -43.18 2.69
CA TYR A 3 -56.98 -43.66 3.18
C TYR A 3 -55.80 -43.11 2.36
N SER A 4 -54.71 -42.87 3.09
CA SER A 4 -53.39 -42.38 2.71
C SER A 4 -52.48 -43.51 2.20
N SER A 5 -51.44 -43.21 1.39
CA SER A 5 -50.03 -43.56 1.72
C SER A 5 -48.98 -43.33 0.61
N ARG A 6 -47.96 -42.55 0.98
CA ARG A 6 -46.51 -42.68 0.71
C ARG A 6 -45.97 -42.29 -0.67
N HIS A 7 -45.50 -41.04 -0.77
CA HIS A 7 -44.20 -40.70 -1.37
C HIS A 7 -43.49 -39.74 -0.40
N GLY A 8 -42.50 -40.25 0.33
CA GLY A 8 -41.69 -39.47 1.25
C GLY A 8 -40.22 -39.83 1.09
N GLY A 9 -39.41 -38.80 0.85
CA GLY A 9 -38.01 -38.74 1.28
C GLY A 9 -36.95 -39.06 0.23
N HIS A 10 -36.51 -38.05 -0.53
CA HIS A 10 -35.11 -37.92 -1.00
C HIS A 10 -34.77 -36.45 -1.29
N LEU A 11 -34.83 -35.60 -0.25
CA LEU A 11 -34.35 -34.20 -0.29
C LEU A 11 -33.48 -33.83 0.92
N GLY A 12 -33.05 -34.80 1.73
CA GLY A 12 -32.37 -34.56 3.02
C GLY A 12 -30.91 -35.00 3.13
N SER A 13 -30.31 -35.61 2.10
CA SER A 13 -28.94 -36.14 2.19
C SER A 13 -27.85 -35.17 1.74
N ASN A 14 -28.10 -34.34 0.72
CA ASN A 14 -27.06 -33.45 0.18
C ASN A 14 -26.77 -32.25 1.10
N SER A 15 -27.81 -31.64 1.68
CA SER A 15 -27.67 -30.50 2.60
C SER A 15 -26.92 -30.86 3.89
N ARG A 16 -27.12 -32.08 4.40
CA ARG A 16 -26.44 -32.54 5.62
C ARG A 16 -24.95 -32.82 5.37
N THR A 17 -24.60 -33.35 4.20
CA THR A 17 -23.21 -33.59 3.81
C THR A 17 -22.48 -32.28 3.54
N GLU A 18 -23.10 -31.31 2.87
CA GLU A 18 -22.55 -29.96 2.69
C GLU A 18 -22.36 -29.22 4.01
N LEU A 19 -23.33 -29.28 4.93
CA LEU A 19 -23.20 -28.67 6.27
C LEU A 19 -22.10 -29.33 7.11
N VAL A 20 -21.95 -30.65 7.03
CA VAL A 20 -20.87 -31.39 7.72
C VAL A 20 -19.52 -31.05 7.10
N GLN A 21 -19.40 -30.99 5.78
CA GLN A 21 -18.16 -30.65 5.09
C GLN A 21 -17.76 -29.19 5.37
N THR A 22 -18.72 -28.26 5.35
CA THR A 22 -18.51 -26.86 5.73
C THR A 22 -18.05 -26.75 7.18
N ARG A 23 -18.69 -27.48 8.10
CA ARG A 23 -18.32 -27.49 9.52
C ARG A 23 -16.93 -28.09 9.76
N VAL A 24 -16.56 -29.15 9.04
CA VAL A 24 -15.22 -29.76 9.10
C VAL A 24 -14.15 -28.81 8.57
N VAL A 25 -14.41 -28.11 7.46
CA VAL A 25 -13.48 -27.09 6.92
C VAL A 25 -13.31 -25.94 7.91
N VAL A 26 -14.41 -25.42 8.49
CA VAL A 26 -14.37 -24.36 9.51
C VAL A 26 -13.58 -24.77 10.75
N ASP A 27 -13.73 -26.01 11.22
CA ASP A 27 -13.01 -26.50 12.40
C ASP A 27 -11.51 -26.72 12.12
N LEU A 28 -11.17 -27.15 10.90
CA LEU A 28 -9.79 -27.31 10.44
C LEU A 28 -9.09 -25.94 10.30
N ASP A 29 -9.78 -24.94 9.75
CA ASP A 29 -9.27 -23.58 9.61
C ASP A 29 -9.06 -22.92 10.97
N ARG A 30 -9.98 -23.11 11.91
CA ARG A 30 -9.81 -22.66 13.29
C ARG A 30 -8.59 -23.29 13.96
N THR A 31 -8.40 -24.61 13.80
CA THR A 31 -7.24 -25.31 14.37
C THR A 31 -5.92 -24.82 13.78
N ARG A 32 -5.88 -24.57 12.47
CA ARG A 32 -4.71 -23.98 11.78
C ARG A 32 -4.42 -22.57 12.28
N LEU A 33 -5.45 -21.76 12.47
CA LEU A 33 -5.34 -20.41 13.00
C LEU A 33 -4.77 -20.41 14.43
N GLU A 34 -5.31 -21.23 15.31
CA GLU A 34 -4.82 -21.39 16.69
C GLU A 34 -3.34 -21.82 16.73
N PHE A 35 -2.96 -22.76 15.87
CA PHE A 35 -1.56 -23.18 15.72
C PHE A 35 -0.67 -22.01 15.28
N ALA A 36 -1.11 -21.24 14.27
CA ALA A 36 -0.36 -20.13 13.72
C ALA A 36 -0.11 -19.04 14.78
N TYR A 37 -1.15 -18.63 15.53
CA TYR A 37 -0.99 -17.66 16.62
C TYR A 37 -0.11 -18.16 17.76
N ARG A 38 -0.13 -19.46 18.07
CA ARG A 38 0.74 -20.05 19.08
C ARG A 38 2.21 -19.98 18.68
N GLU A 39 2.55 -20.35 17.45
CA GLU A 39 3.93 -20.25 16.96
C GLU A 39 4.37 -18.79 16.80
N TYR A 40 3.46 -17.90 16.42
CA TYR A 40 3.70 -16.45 16.39
C TYR A 40 4.06 -15.89 17.77
N ALA A 41 3.25 -16.19 18.79
CA ALA A 41 3.53 -15.78 20.17
C ALA A 41 4.85 -16.34 20.71
N LYS A 42 5.17 -17.59 20.34
CA LYS A 42 6.44 -18.22 20.66
C LYS A 42 7.62 -17.53 19.96
N ALA A 43 7.49 -17.16 18.69
CA ALA A 43 8.51 -16.43 17.95
C ALA A 43 8.81 -15.07 18.59
N ILE A 44 7.77 -14.30 18.95
CA ILE A 44 7.92 -13.03 19.69
C ILE A 44 8.64 -13.26 21.02
N SER A 45 8.26 -14.30 21.76
CA SER A 45 8.87 -14.62 23.06
C SER A 45 10.35 -14.97 22.93
N LEU A 46 10.70 -15.78 21.92
CA LEU A 46 12.10 -16.13 21.63
C LEU A 46 12.92 -14.91 21.21
N LEU A 47 12.35 -14.02 20.38
CA LEU A 47 13.01 -12.78 19.99
C LEU A 47 13.31 -11.90 21.21
N LYS A 48 12.29 -11.65 22.05
CA LYS A 48 12.44 -10.86 23.29
C LYS A 48 13.50 -11.44 24.22
N ASN A 49 13.47 -12.75 24.44
CA ASN A 49 14.45 -13.44 25.28
C ASN A 49 15.86 -13.36 24.71
N THR A 50 16.01 -13.49 23.38
CA THR A 50 17.32 -13.41 22.73
C THR A 50 17.92 -12.01 22.87
N ILE A 51 17.11 -10.97 22.67
CA ILE A 51 17.52 -9.57 22.88
C ILE A 51 17.93 -9.35 24.34
N ALA A 52 17.12 -9.82 25.29
CA ALA A 52 17.39 -9.66 26.72
C ALA A 52 18.65 -10.42 27.21
N GLN A 53 18.93 -11.60 26.67
CA GLN A 53 20.03 -12.46 27.12
C GLN A 53 21.36 -12.16 26.44
N LYS A 54 21.36 -11.92 25.12
CA LYS A 54 22.60 -11.77 24.34
C LYS A 54 23.02 -10.31 24.18
N GLY A 55 22.12 -9.35 24.40
CA GLY A 55 22.38 -7.91 24.23
C GLY A 55 22.60 -7.46 22.78
N ASP A 56 23.04 -8.35 21.89
CA ASP A 56 23.29 -8.06 20.48
C ASP A 56 22.75 -9.20 19.60
N VAL A 57 21.65 -8.91 18.90
CA VAL A 57 21.12 -9.75 17.81
C VAL A 57 21.58 -9.11 16.52
N SER A 58 22.10 -9.91 15.59
CA SER A 58 22.56 -9.37 14.30
C SER A 58 21.44 -8.59 13.62
N ILE A 59 21.78 -7.43 13.04
CA ILE A 59 20.81 -6.57 12.35
C ILE A 59 20.03 -7.36 11.28
N HIS A 60 20.70 -8.27 10.57
CA HIS A 60 20.08 -9.14 9.57
C HIS A 60 19.00 -10.03 10.19
N THR A 61 19.30 -10.73 11.29
CA THR A 61 18.31 -11.57 11.99
C THR A 61 17.12 -10.75 12.47
N SER A 62 17.35 -9.57 13.03
CA SER A 62 16.28 -8.69 13.51
C SER A 62 15.38 -8.23 12.36
N LEU A 63 15.95 -7.81 11.24
CA LEU A 63 15.19 -7.34 10.07
C LEU A 63 14.41 -8.46 9.40
N VAL A 64 15.01 -9.64 9.21
CA VAL A 64 14.30 -10.81 8.67
C VAL A 64 13.16 -11.24 9.61
N THR A 65 13.39 -11.18 10.92
CA THR A 65 12.32 -11.46 11.89
C THR A 65 11.19 -10.44 11.75
N SER A 66 11.51 -9.14 11.68
CA SER A 66 10.50 -8.11 11.44
C SER A 66 9.70 -8.34 10.16
N LEU A 67 10.34 -8.73 9.05
CA LEU A 67 9.65 -9.06 7.79
C LEU A 67 8.63 -10.19 7.97
N LEU A 68 8.99 -11.25 8.72
CA LEU A 68 8.08 -12.36 9.00
C LEU A 68 6.90 -11.92 9.88
N LEU A 69 7.14 -11.07 10.88
CA LEU A 69 6.08 -10.50 11.72
C LEU A 69 5.14 -9.63 10.88
N ILE A 70 5.67 -8.77 10.02
CA ILE A 70 4.89 -7.93 9.11
C ILE A 70 4.05 -8.79 8.17
N CYS A 71 4.61 -9.87 7.61
CA CYS A 71 3.86 -10.82 6.79
C CYS A 71 2.69 -11.43 7.58
N PHE A 72 2.95 -11.89 8.80
CA PHE A 72 1.94 -12.50 9.65
C PHE A 72 0.81 -11.53 9.98
N GLU A 73 1.14 -10.32 10.46
CA GLU A 73 0.15 -9.30 10.82
C GLU A 73 -0.66 -8.86 9.59
N SER A 74 0.01 -8.62 8.46
CA SER A 74 -0.64 -8.26 7.19
C SER A 74 -1.61 -9.34 6.71
N TYR A 75 -1.18 -10.60 6.74
CA TYR A 75 -1.98 -11.75 6.32
C TYR A 75 -3.26 -11.90 7.15
N HIS A 76 -3.18 -11.65 8.46
CA HIS A 76 -4.32 -11.73 9.37
C HIS A 76 -5.15 -10.45 9.42
N GLY A 77 -4.78 -9.42 8.67
CA GLY A 77 -5.51 -8.15 8.61
C GLY A 77 -5.23 -7.19 9.78
N ASN A 78 -4.19 -7.45 10.57
CA ASN A 78 -3.72 -6.56 11.63
C ASN A 78 -2.81 -5.47 11.05
N SER A 79 -3.35 -4.67 10.14
CA SER A 79 -2.57 -3.70 9.38
C SER A 79 -1.86 -2.66 10.26
N ASP A 80 -2.46 -2.19 11.34
CA ASP A 80 -1.80 -1.20 12.22
C ASP A 80 -0.56 -1.75 12.92
N LEU A 81 -0.63 -3.02 13.35
CA LEU A 81 0.53 -3.72 13.90
C LEU A 81 1.59 -3.96 12.82
N ALA A 82 1.18 -4.30 11.59
CA ALA A 82 2.08 -4.43 10.47
C ALA A 82 2.82 -3.11 10.18
N ALA A 83 2.12 -1.97 10.14
CA ALA A 83 2.72 -0.64 9.99
C ALA A 83 3.70 -0.32 11.13
N ALA A 84 3.31 -0.58 12.37
CA ALA A 84 4.17 -0.37 13.53
C ALA A 84 5.47 -1.20 13.43
N HIS A 85 5.40 -2.46 12.99
CA HIS A 85 6.58 -3.29 12.75
C HIS A 85 7.46 -2.75 11.62
N VAL A 86 6.87 -2.22 10.53
CA VAL A 86 7.61 -1.57 9.44
C VAL A 86 8.41 -0.38 9.97
N TYR A 87 7.76 0.54 10.69
CA TYR A 87 8.42 1.75 11.19
C TYR A 87 9.50 1.44 12.22
N ALA A 88 9.25 0.50 13.14
CA ALA A 88 10.26 0.07 14.12
C ALA A 88 11.49 -0.56 13.44
N ALA A 89 11.29 -1.35 12.39
CA ALA A 89 12.40 -1.93 11.63
C ALA A 89 13.21 -0.86 10.87
N ILE A 90 12.55 0.15 10.30
CA ILE A 90 13.22 1.27 9.64
C ILE A 90 14.06 2.08 10.63
N GLU A 91 13.52 2.38 11.81
CA GLU A 91 14.26 3.08 12.87
C GLU A 91 15.49 2.28 13.33
N MET A 92 15.35 0.95 13.43
CA MET A 92 16.44 0.05 13.74
C MET A 92 17.53 0.06 12.65
N MET A 93 17.14 0.04 11.37
CA MET A 93 18.10 0.16 10.25
C MET A 93 18.85 1.48 10.29
N GLU A 94 18.15 2.60 10.49
CA GLU A 94 18.76 3.93 10.54
C GLU A 94 19.73 4.07 11.71
N SER A 95 19.36 3.55 12.88
CA SER A 95 20.22 3.53 14.06
C SER A 95 21.49 2.71 13.79
N HIS A 96 21.36 1.58 13.10
CA HIS A 96 22.50 0.75 12.70
C HIS A 96 23.42 1.48 11.71
N VAL A 97 22.86 2.14 10.69
CA VAL A 97 23.63 2.93 9.72
C VAL A 97 24.40 4.06 10.41
N LYS A 98 23.74 4.85 11.28
CA LYS A 98 24.39 5.92 12.06
C LYS A 98 25.52 5.39 12.94
N LYS A 99 25.31 4.24 13.58
CA LYS A 99 26.35 3.56 14.38
C LYS A 99 27.55 3.19 13.51
N ARG A 100 27.34 2.59 12.34
CA ARG A 100 28.41 2.25 11.39
C ARG A 100 29.20 3.46 10.92
N GLU A 101 28.53 4.54 10.52
CA GLU A 101 29.20 5.78 10.11
C GLU A 101 30.10 6.34 11.23
N GLY A 102 29.67 6.21 12.49
CA GLY A 102 30.49 6.56 13.65
C GLY A 102 31.80 5.76 13.71
N PHE A 103 31.73 4.43 13.54
CA PHE A 103 32.91 3.56 13.47
C PHE A 103 33.82 3.89 12.29
N GLU A 104 33.25 4.22 11.13
CA GLU A 104 34.02 4.61 9.95
C GLU A 104 34.76 5.94 10.14
N ARG A 105 34.11 6.94 10.76
CA ARG A 105 34.77 8.21 11.12
C ARG A 105 35.88 8.01 12.14
N GLU A 106 35.65 7.17 13.16
CA GLU A 106 36.66 6.82 14.16
C GLU A 106 37.85 6.10 13.53
N LYS A 107 37.61 5.15 12.61
CA LYS A 107 38.67 4.48 11.83
C LYS A 107 39.59 5.48 11.17
N VAL A 108 39.02 6.42 10.41
CA VAL A 108 39.79 7.41 9.65
C VAL A 108 40.62 8.27 10.59
N MET A 109 40.06 8.67 11.74
CA MET A 109 40.79 9.41 12.77
C MET A 109 41.91 8.57 13.41
N CYS A 110 41.64 7.30 13.74
CA CYS A 110 42.63 6.41 14.36
C CYS A 110 43.71 5.94 13.38
N LEU A 111 43.47 5.81 12.08
CA LEU A 111 44.53 5.55 11.08
C LEU A 111 45.55 6.69 11.01
N SER A 112 45.16 7.90 11.44
CA SER A 112 46.06 9.05 11.62
C SER A 112 46.95 8.94 12.86
N SER A 113 46.66 7.99 13.76
CA SER A 113 47.30 7.79 15.05
C SER A 113 47.89 6.38 15.09
N SER A 114 49.17 6.17 15.36
CA SER A 114 49.83 4.84 15.26
C SER A 114 49.36 3.77 16.27
N ARG A 115 48.15 3.87 16.86
CA ARG A 115 47.55 2.91 17.78
C ARG A 115 46.51 2.06 17.06
N GLY A 116 46.76 0.76 17.04
CA GLY A 116 45.94 -0.25 16.36
C GLY A 116 44.47 -0.19 16.75
N TRP A 117 43.61 -0.18 15.74
CA TRP A 117 42.17 -0.20 15.88
C TRP A 117 41.68 -1.60 16.27
N MET A 118 40.95 -1.70 17.38
CA MET A 118 40.56 -2.98 17.98
C MET A 118 39.09 -3.37 17.75
N ASN A 119 38.27 -2.49 17.16
CA ASN A 119 36.84 -2.75 16.92
C ASN A 119 36.57 -2.93 15.42
N SER A 120 35.81 -3.95 15.04
CA SER A 120 35.37 -4.15 13.66
C SER A 120 34.17 -3.26 13.34
N ILE A 121 34.15 -2.67 12.13
CA ILE A 121 32.96 -1.99 11.61
C ILE A 121 31.84 -3.04 11.55
N PRO A 122 30.63 -2.76 12.08
CA PRO A 122 29.51 -3.66 11.89
C PRO A 122 29.28 -3.95 10.40
N PRO A 123 28.63 -5.07 10.01
CA PRO A 123 28.30 -5.34 8.61
C PRO A 123 27.25 -4.35 8.08
N SER A 124 27.26 -4.09 6.77
CA SER A 124 26.17 -3.36 6.08
C SER A 124 24.89 -4.18 6.09
N VAL A 125 23.75 -3.51 5.89
CA VAL A 125 22.49 -4.18 5.60
C VAL A 125 22.45 -4.54 4.11
N ASP A 126 21.89 -5.70 3.77
CA ASP A 126 21.74 -6.14 2.39
C ASP A 126 20.79 -5.21 1.63
N ASN A 127 21.12 -4.90 0.37
CA ASN A 127 20.35 -3.96 -0.43
C ASN A 127 18.92 -4.46 -0.67
N GLU A 128 18.73 -5.77 -0.81
CA GLU A 128 17.43 -6.40 -0.98
C GLU A 128 16.52 -6.18 0.24
N ILE A 129 17.10 -6.19 1.45
CA ILE A 129 16.37 -5.88 2.68
C ILE A 129 15.99 -4.40 2.73
N VAL A 130 16.92 -3.51 2.37
CA VAL A 130 16.67 -2.07 2.28
C VAL A 130 15.56 -1.77 1.26
N ASP A 131 15.58 -2.44 0.11
CA ASP A 131 14.56 -2.29 -0.94
C ASP A 131 13.20 -2.78 -0.44
N MET A 132 13.14 -3.93 0.26
CA MET A 132 11.90 -4.43 0.85
C MET A 132 11.31 -3.46 1.87
N PHE A 133 12.13 -2.87 2.76
CA PHE A 133 11.62 -1.90 3.72
C PHE A 133 11.25 -0.55 3.11
N SER A 134 11.91 -0.14 2.01
CA SER A 134 11.48 1.05 1.25
C SER A 134 10.10 0.83 0.63
N MET A 135 9.88 -0.36 0.05
CA MET A 135 8.59 -0.80 -0.49
C MET A 135 7.51 -0.88 0.62
N LEU A 136 7.85 -1.46 1.76
CA LEU A 136 6.95 -1.56 2.90
C LEU A 136 6.62 -0.21 3.54
N GLU A 137 7.58 0.74 3.56
CA GLU A 137 7.30 2.10 4.02
C GLU A 137 6.26 2.78 3.14
N ILE A 138 6.32 2.60 1.80
CA ILE A 138 5.29 3.13 0.89
C ILE A 138 3.91 2.59 1.28
N GLN A 139 3.78 1.29 1.54
CA GLN A 139 2.51 0.68 1.93
C GLN A 139 2.04 1.15 3.30
N ALA A 140 2.90 1.04 4.33
CA ALA A 140 2.57 1.40 5.70
C ALA A 140 2.22 2.88 5.81
N SER A 141 2.98 3.74 5.13
CA SER A 141 2.67 5.16 5.09
C SER A 141 1.35 5.42 4.37
N SER A 142 1.05 4.72 3.27
CA SER A 142 -0.23 4.87 2.54
C SER A 142 -1.45 4.33 3.31
N TRP A 143 -1.25 3.46 4.30
CA TRP A 143 -2.28 2.98 5.23
C TRP A 143 -2.65 4.08 6.21
N GLY A 144 -1.70 4.50 7.05
CA GLY A 144 -1.95 5.48 8.10
C GLY A 144 -0.68 5.83 8.84
N ASP A 145 0.03 6.85 8.36
CA ASP A 145 1.23 7.35 9.04
C ASP A 145 0.91 8.52 9.97
N THR A 146 1.16 8.29 11.26
CA THR A 146 0.94 9.29 12.32
C THR A 146 2.26 9.82 12.90
N ARG A 147 3.40 9.45 12.29
CA ARG A 147 4.71 9.97 12.69
C ARG A 147 4.78 11.49 12.46
N SER A 148 5.73 12.15 13.12
CA SER A 148 5.71 13.61 13.22
C SER A 148 5.91 14.30 11.86
N PRO A 149 5.26 15.45 11.61
CA PRO A 149 5.50 16.26 10.42
C PRO A 149 6.98 16.60 10.17
N ALA A 150 7.74 16.81 11.25
CA ALA A 150 9.19 17.05 11.16
C ALA A 150 9.96 15.85 10.61
N LEU A 151 9.62 14.63 11.03
CA LEU A 151 10.23 13.40 10.50
C LEU A 151 9.89 13.23 9.01
N HIS A 152 8.64 13.47 8.61
CA HIS A 152 8.25 13.41 7.20
C HIS A 152 9.00 14.43 6.36
N HIS A 153 9.16 15.66 6.83
CA HIS A 153 9.96 16.67 6.13
C HIS A 153 11.42 16.23 5.99
N GLU A 154 12.04 15.71 7.05
CA GLU A 154 13.41 15.17 6.99
C GLU A 154 13.52 14.03 5.96
N ARG A 155 12.58 13.07 5.96
CA ARG A 155 12.57 11.95 5.01
C ARG A 155 12.36 12.41 3.57
N MET A 156 11.50 13.40 3.34
CA MET A 156 11.29 14.00 2.02
C MET A 156 12.61 14.57 1.48
N LEU A 157 13.35 15.32 2.28
CA LEU A 157 14.66 15.88 1.90
C LEU A 157 15.71 14.80 1.65
N ARG A 158 15.72 13.72 2.45
CA ARG A 158 16.61 12.56 2.21
C ARG A 158 16.30 11.90 0.85
N CYS A 159 15.03 11.72 0.52
CA CYS A 159 14.62 11.17 -0.77
C CYS A 159 14.97 12.11 -1.93
N GLU A 160 14.84 13.42 -1.75
CA GLU A 160 15.31 14.42 -2.72
C GLU A 160 16.81 14.32 -2.96
N ALA A 161 17.61 14.22 -1.88
CA ALA A 161 19.06 14.02 -2.01
C ALA A 161 19.39 12.70 -2.72
N ALA A 162 18.72 11.59 -2.40
CA ALA A 162 18.93 10.31 -3.05
C ALA A 162 18.58 10.33 -4.55
N THR A 163 17.49 11.00 -4.92
CA THR A 163 17.03 11.11 -6.32
C THR A 163 17.87 12.06 -7.16
N SER A 164 18.68 12.93 -6.55
CA SER A 164 19.63 13.80 -7.27
C SER A 164 20.72 13.02 -8.01
N PHE A 165 20.98 11.76 -7.62
CA PHE A 165 21.96 10.87 -8.26
C PHE A 165 21.33 9.97 -9.35
N MET A 166 20.14 10.30 -9.83
CA MET A 166 19.46 9.51 -10.87
C MET A 166 20.31 9.47 -12.16
N PRO A 167 20.60 8.27 -12.69
CA PRO A 167 21.33 8.15 -13.95
C PRO A 167 20.46 8.57 -15.13
N PRO A 168 21.04 8.97 -16.27
CA PRO A 168 20.29 9.31 -17.48
C PRO A 168 19.61 8.08 -18.12
N GLU A 169 20.11 6.88 -17.86
CA GLU A 169 19.50 5.59 -18.23
C GLU A 169 19.81 4.55 -17.15
N PHE A 170 18.84 3.70 -16.82
CA PHE A 170 19.06 2.57 -15.91
C PHE A 170 19.59 1.34 -16.65
N SER A 171 20.55 0.65 -16.03
CA SER A 171 21.14 -0.57 -16.61
C SER A 171 20.30 -1.80 -16.31
N THR A 172 19.68 -1.85 -15.12
CA THR A 172 18.90 -3.00 -14.65
C THR A 172 17.53 -2.60 -14.11
N ILE A 173 16.59 -3.56 -14.10
CA ILE A 173 15.28 -3.37 -13.46
C ILE A 173 15.46 -3.08 -11.97
N SER A 174 16.37 -3.77 -11.28
CA SER A 174 16.62 -3.59 -9.86
C SER A 174 17.08 -2.16 -9.50
N GLU A 175 17.98 -1.56 -10.30
CA GLU A 175 18.38 -0.16 -10.13
C GLU A 175 17.20 0.80 -10.32
N ALA A 176 16.40 0.59 -11.36
CA ALA A 176 15.23 1.40 -11.65
C ALA A 176 14.18 1.28 -10.53
N THR A 177 13.95 0.08 -10.00
CA THR A 177 13.06 -0.21 -8.87
C THR A 177 13.51 0.52 -7.61
N ARG A 178 14.78 0.41 -7.22
CA ARG A 178 15.31 1.09 -6.02
C ARG A 178 15.12 2.61 -6.12
N MET A 179 15.41 3.18 -7.29
CA MET A 179 15.19 4.62 -7.50
C MET A 179 13.70 4.98 -7.48
N MET A 180 12.82 4.16 -8.07
CA MET A 180 11.37 4.38 -8.03
C MET A 180 10.86 4.45 -6.60
N TYR A 181 11.31 3.58 -5.70
CA TYR A 181 10.90 3.64 -4.30
C TYR A 181 11.28 4.96 -3.63
N GLN A 182 12.47 5.50 -3.90
CA GLN A 182 12.87 6.82 -3.39
C GLN A 182 12.00 7.95 -3.96
N VAL A 183 11.66 7.88 -5.25
CA VAL A 183 10.77 8.86 -5.91
C VAL A 183 9.36 8.82 -5.31
N MET A 184 8.80 7.62 -5.08
CA MET A 184 7.49 7.44 -4.45
C MET A 184 7.50 7.91 -2.99
N LEU A 185 8.51 7.52 -2.21
CA LEU A 185 8.65 7.94 -0.81
C LEU A 185 8.77 9.46 -0.69
N ARG A 186 9.49 10.14 -1.60
CA ARG A 186 9.50 11.61 -1.65
C ARG A 186 8.08 12.17 -1.76
N GLY A 187 7.27 11.61 -2.67
CA GLY A 187 5.86 11.98 -2.84
C GLY A 187 5.03 11.73 -1.59
N VAL A 188 5.15 10.54 -0.98
CA VAL A 188 4.42 10.18 0.25
C VAL A 188 4.77 11.12 1.40
N HIS A 189 6.05 11.37 1.64
CA HIS A 189 6.52 12.25 2.72
C HIS A 189 6.23 13.73 2.47
N LEU A 190 5.98 14.17 1.24
CA LEU A 190 5.49 15.51 0.94
C LEU A 190 4.05 15.72 1.46
N GLN A 191 3.21 14.68 1.46
CA GLN A 191 1.78 14.78 1.78
C GLN A 191 1.46 14.64 3.27
N LEU A 192 2.25 13.84 3.98
CA LEU A 192 2.00 13.47 5.38
C LEU A 192 2.14 14.60 6.43
N PRO A 193 3.07 15.57 6.33
CA PRO A 193 3.22 16.65 7.30
C PRO A 193 1.98 17.53 7.51
N PHE A 194 0.99 17.47 6.61
CA PHE A 194 -0.07 18.47 6.52
C PHE A 194 -1.47 17.94 6.82
N LYS A 195 -1.64 16.62 7.06
CA LYS A 195 -2.87 16.06 7.67
C LYS A 195 -3.18 16.72 9.03
N SER A 196 -2.16 17.24 9.72
CA SER A 196 -2.29 17.95 11.00
C SER A 196 -2.49 19.47 10.90
N ALA A 197 -2.37 20.07 9.71
CA ALA A 197 -2.31 21.53 9.53
C ALA A 197 -3.57 22.17 8.90
N ILE A 198 -4.54 21.37 8.47
CA ILE A 198 -5.88 21.89 8.17
C ILE A 198 -6.48 22.32 9.51
N SER A 199 -6.83 23.60 9.65
CA SER A 199 -7.55 24.11 10.82
C SER A 199 -8.91 23.44 10.92
N LEU A 200 -8.96 22.36 11.70
CA LEU A 200 -10.15 21.58 12.07
C LEU A 200 -11.05 22.37 13.04
N GLU A 201 -11.46 23.59 12.69
CA GLU A 201 -12.52 24.30 13.42
C GLU A 201 -13.92 23.94 12.89
N GLU A 202 -14.03 23.41 11.66
CA GLU A 202 -15.33 23.07 11.04
C GLU A 202 -15.48 21.59 10.61
N VAL A 203 -14.40 20.80 10.65
CA VAL A 203 -14.44 19.35 10.37
C VAL A 203 -14.29 18.60 11.69
N PRO A 204 -15.26 17.76 12.11
CA PRO A 204 -15.17 17.01 13.36
C PRO A 204 -13.85 16.23 13.45
N LYS A 205 -13.15 16.40 14.56
CA LYS A 205 -11.92 15.68 14.94
C LYS A 205 -12.17 14.18 15.02
N ALA A 206 -12.09 13.48 13.89
CA ALA A 206 -11.93 12.03 13.77
C ALA A 206 -11.77 11.70 12.28
N ILE A 207 -10.54 11.76 11.76
CA ILE A 207 -10.23 11.15 10.46
C ILE A 207 -9.38 9.91 10.73
N ASP A 208 -10.06 8.81 11.06
CA ASP A 208 -9.50 7.46 11.09
C ASP A 208 -9.65 6.91 9.65
N MET A 209 -8.69 7.29 8.81
CA MET A 209 -8.59 6.84 7.42
C MET A 209 -7.38 5.92 7.31
N ASP A 210 -7.57 4.66 7.69
CA ASP A 210 -6.51 3.65 7.69
C ASP A 210 -6.37 2.94 6.34
N ILE A 211 -7.35 3.04 5.43
CA ILE A 211 -7.33 2.25 4.17
C ILE A 211 -6.92 3.10 2.97
N TYR A 212 -6.63 4.40 3.13
CA TYR A 212 -6.14 5.20 2.02
C TYR A 212 -5.70 6.59 2.50
N ILE A 213 -4.45 6.97 2.27
CA ILE A 213 -4.11 8.40 2.25
C ILE A 213 -4.68 9.01 0.98
N SER A 214 -5.81 9.70 1.14
CA SER A 214 -6.22 10.71 0.16
C SER A 214 -5.15 11.81 0.16
N PRO A 215 -4.49 12.09 -0.98
CA PRO A 215 -3.60 13.22 -1.12
C PRO A 215 -4.43 14.50 -0.89
N GLY A 216 -4.17 15.20 0.21
CA GLY A 216 -4.76 16.51 0.44
C GLY A 216 -4.22 17.53 -0.59
N PRO A 217 -4.99 18.58 -0.92
CA PRO A 217 -4.47 19.63 -1.79
C PRO A 217 -3.32 20.36 -1.09
N VAL A 218 -2.24 20.63 -1.82
CA VAL A 218 -1.21 21.56 -1.33
C VAL A 218 -1.80 22.98 -1.23
N VAL A 219 -1.52 23.67 -0.13
CA VAL A 219 -2.21 24.92 0.24
C VAL A 219 -1.34 26.17 0.14
N SER A 220 -0.03 26.01 -0.06
CA SER A 220 0.93 27.13 -0.12
C SER A 220 1.84 27.05 -1.35
N GLU A 221 2.38 28.20 -1.75
CA GLU A 221 3.30 28.31 -2.88
C GLU A 221 4.57 27.44 -2.71
N PRO A 222 5.26 27.42 -1.54
CA PRO A 222 6.41 26.52 -1.35
C PRO A 222 6.05 25.03 -1.51
N GLN A 223 4.87 24.62 -1.03
CA GLN A 223 4.41 23.23 -1.19
C GLN A 223 4.09 22.92 -2.66
N TYR A 224 3.49 23.87 -3.39
CA TYR A 224 3.24 23.70 -4.81
C TYR A 224 4.54 23.56 -5.60
N LEU A 225 5.59 24.33 -5.26
CA LEU A 225 6.91 24.18 -5.88
C LEU A 225 7.53 22.80 -5.58
N GLN A 226 7.41 22.32 -4.34
CA GLN A 226 7.87 20.97 -3.97
C GLN A 226 7.08 19.87 -4.69
N LEU A 227 5.77 20.05 -4.88
CA LEU A 227 4.93 19.17 -5.68
C LEU A 227 5.42 19.12 -7.13
N GLN A 228 5.63 20.29 -7.76
CA GLN A 228 6.13 20.36 -9.13
C GLN A 228 7.52 19.73 -9.28
N SER A 229 8.44 19.96 -8.32
CA SER A 229 9.75 19.32 -8.31
C SER A 229 9.65 17.79 -8.20
N THR A 230 8.75 17.30 -7.33
CA THR A 230 8.52 15.87 -7.16
C THR A 230 7.97 15.24 -8.45
N LEU A 231 6.96 15.86 -9.07
CA LEU A 231 6.40 15.41 -10.36
C LEU A 231 7.46 15.44 -11.48
N GLY A 232 8.33 16.46 -11.50
CA GLY A 232 9.46 16.52 -12.41
C GLY A 232 10.45 15.36 -12.22
N THR A 233 10.67 14.94 -10.98
CA THR A 233 11.52 13.78 -10.65
C THR A 233 10.93 12.47 -11.17
N PHE A 234 9.61 12.27 -11.03
CA PHE A 234 8.91 11.15 -11.65
C PHE A 234 9.09 11.12 -13.18
N GLN A 235 8.99 12.27 -13.83
CA GLN A 235 9.17 12.38 -15.29
C GLN A 235 10.61 12.06 -15.71
N GLN A 236 11.61 12.55 -14.97
CA GLN A 236 13.02 12.19 -15.18
C GLN A 236 13.23 10.68 -15.05
N TRP A 237 12.66 10.07 -14.00
CA TRP A 237 12.73 8.62 -13.82
C TRP A 237 12.12 7.88 -15.01
N ARG A 238 10.96 8.30 -15.51
CA ARG A 238 10.30 7.69 -16.68
C ARG A 238 11.21 7.75 -17.91
N GLN A 239 11.90 8.87 -18.13
CA GLN A 239 12.82 9.03 -19.25
C GLN A 239 14.00 8.06 -19.13
N ALA A 240 14.62 7.96 -17.95
CA ALA A 240 15.73 7.05 -17.68
C ALA A 240 15.31 5.56 -17.75
N TYR A 241 14.06 5.25 -17.43
CA TYR A 241 13.48 3.91 -17.48
C TYR A 241 13.02 3.48 -18.88
N ALA A 242 12.64 4.42 -19.74
CA ALA A 242 12.05 4.14 -21.04
C ALA A 242 12.86 3.15 -21.92
N PRO A 243 14.21 3.18 -21.95
CA PRO A 243 15.00 2.18 -22.68
C PRO A 243 14.80 0.76 -22.17
N LEU A 244 14.73 0.53 -20.85
CA LEU A 244 14.50 -0.79 -20.26
C LEU A 244 13.11 -1.31 -20.64
N LEU A 245 12.07 -0.47 -20.52
CA LEU A 245 10.71 -0.85 -20.90
C LEU A 245 10.63 -1.22 -22.39
N ARG A 246 11.27 -0.45 -23.27
CA ARG A 246 11.34 -0.77 -24.71
C ARG A 246 12.02 -2.11 -24.94
N ARG A 247 13.17 -2.37 -24.32
CA ARG A 247 13.88 -3.65 -24.43
C ARG A 247 13.02 -4.83 -23.94
N ALA A 248 12.30 -4.66 -22.84
CA ALA A 248 11.44 -5.69 -22.27
C ALA A 248 10.23 -6.03 -23.16
N ARG A 249 9.71 -5.07 -23.93
CA ARG A 249 8.60 -5.26 -24.87
C ARG A 249 9.01 -5.91 -26.19
N ILE A 250 10.31 -5.97 -26.51
CA ILE A 250 10.82 -6.71 -27.67
C ILE A 250 10.76 -8.21 -27.34
N GLY A 251 10.15 -9.00 -28.23
CA GLY A 251 9.75 -10.41 -28.00
C GLY A 251 10.84 -11.41 -27.57
N ASN A 252 12.10 -10.98 -27.47
CA ASN A 252 13.23 -11.82 -27.07
C ASN A 252 13.60 -11.70 -25.57
N ALA A 253 13.00 -10.77 -24.80
CA ALA A 253 13.37 -10.52 -23.41
C ALA A 253 12.84 -11.56 -22.40
N GLY A 254 11.89 -12.41 -22.81
CA GLY A 254 11.24 -13.41 -21.97
C GLY A 254 10.11 -12.84 -21.10
N ALA A 255 9.15 -13.71 -20.71
CA ALA A 255 7.94 -13.32 -20.00
C ALA A 255 8.22 -12.67 -18.63
N ASN A 256 9.20 -13.16 -17.88
CA ASN A 256 9.55 -12.62 -16.56
C ASN A 256 10.08 -11.18 -16.63
N THR A 257 10.92 -10.89 -17.63
CA THR A 257 11.45 -9.54 -17.86
C THR A 257 10.34 -8.57 -18.23
N LEU A 258 9.43 -8.98 -19.11
CA LEU A 258 8.26 -8.19 -19.47
C LEU A 258 7.36 -7.94 -18.25
N ARG A 259 7.12 -8.97 -17.43
CA ARG A 259 6.32 -8.86 -16.21
C ARG A 259 6.94 -7.87 -15.21
N ALA A 260 8.24 -7.97 -14.95
CA ALA A 260 8.95 -7.06 -14.05
C ALA A 260 8.96 -5.61 -14.56
N ALA A 261 9.18 -5.41 -15.87
CA ALA A 261 9.10 -4.09 -16.49
C ALA A 261 7.69 -3.49 -16.43
N THR A 262 6.66 -4.29 -16.73
CA THR A 262 5.26 -3.84 -16.62
C THR A 262 4.89 -3.50 -15.18
N MET A 263 5.33 -4.29 -14.20
CA MET A 263 5.12 -3.99 -12.77
C MET A 263 5.71 -2.63 -12.39
N LEU A 264 6.96 -2.38 -12.78
CA LEU A 264 7.62 -1.12 -12.47
C LEU A 264 6.98 0.09 -13.19
N HIS A 265 6.42 -0.14 -14.38
CA HIS A 265 5.62 0.88 -15.09
C HIS A 265 4.29 1.19 -14.38
N VAL A 266 3.63 0.17 -13.82
CA VAL A 266 2.44 0.33 -12.97
C VAL A 266 2.76 1.15 -11.72
N GLN A 267 3.88 0.87 -11.05
CA GLN A 267 4.34 1.65 -9.90
C GLN A 267 4.59 3.12 -10.26
N TYR A 268 5.24 3.39 -11.40
CA TYR A 268 5.42 4.75 -11.92
C TYR A 268 4.08 5.46 -12.15
N LEU A 269 3.18 4.85 -12.93
CA LEU A 269 1.90 5.46 -13.28
C LEU A 269 1.10 5.77 -12.01
N SER A 270 0.97 4.79 -11.12
CA SER A 270 0.26 4.97 -9.87
C SER A 270 0.86 6.07 -9.01
N GLY A 271 2.18 6.07 -8.78
CA GLY A 271 2.84 7.07 -7.94
C GLY A 271 2.70 8.48 -8.52
N TYR A 272 2.90 8.63 -9.83
CA TYR A 272 2.79 9.92 -10.51
C TYR A 272 1.36 10.46 -10.46
N LEU A 273 0.36 9.61 -10.71
CA LEU A 273 -1.06 9.97 -10.63
C LEU A 273 -1.46 10.34 -9.19
N TRP A 274 -1.02 9.55 -8.21
CA TRP A 274 -1.32 9.81 -6.80
C TRP A 274 -0.75 11.16 -6.34
N VAL A 275 0.51 11.45 -6.66
CA VAL A 275 1.11 12.76 -6.34
C VAL A 275 0.44 13.89 -7.13
N SER A 276 0.03 13.65 -8.38
CA SER A 276 -0.69 14.66 -9.18
C SER A 276 -2.03 15.07 -8.56
N ALA A 277 -2.70 14.13 -7.88
CA ALA A 277 -3.96 14.38 -7.19
C ALA A 277 -3.82 15.30 -5.95
N SER A 278 -2.58 15.57 -5.49
CA SER A 278 -2.28 16.57 -4.46
C SER A 278 -2.29 18.02 -4.95
N SER A 279 -2.68 18.26 -6.21
CA SER A 279 -2.70 19.62 -6.76
C SER A 279 -3.64 20.55 -5.96
N PRO A 280 -3.38 21.87 -5.93
CA PRO A 280 -4.16 22.82 -5.12
C PRO A 280 -5.67 22.82 -5.40
N ARG A 281 -6.07 22.45 -6.62
CA ARG A 281 -7.46 22.45 -7.07
C ARG A 281 -7.74 21.23 -7.93
N LEU A 282 -8.97 20.74 -7.84
CA LEU A 282 -9.44 19.56 -8.57
C LEU A 282 -9.24 19.73 -10.09
N GLU A 283 -9.61 20.88 -10.65
CA GLU A 283 -9.43 21.26 -12.06
C GLU A 283 -7.98 21.10 -12.61
N MET A 284 -6.97 21.08 -11.73
CA MET A 284 -5.57 21.00 -12.15
C MET A 284 -5.13 19.60 -12.53
N TYR A 285 -5.81 18.55 -12.05
CA TYR A 285 -5.47 17.16 -12.34
C TYR A 285 -6.67 16.33 -12.80
N TYR A 286 -7.87 16.71 -12.38
CA TYR A 286 -9.10 16.01 -12.72
C TYR A 286 -9.29 16.00 -14.23
N ARG A 287 -9.60 14.82 -14.79
CA ARG A 287 -9.83 14.60 -16.24
C ARG A 287 -8.61 14.82 -17.17
N LYS A 288 -7.42 15.17 -16.64
CA LYS A 288 -6.22 15.38 -17.47
C LYS A 288 -5.43 14.11 -17.79
N TYR A 289 -5.66 13.06 -17.00
CA TYR A 289 -4.82 11.86 -17.02
C TYR A 289 -5.58 10.60 -17.49
N THR A 290 -6.61 10.76 -18.32
CA THR A 290 -7.45 9.64 -18.80
C THR A 290 -6.64 8.55 -19.48
N SER A 291 -5.68 8.94 -20.33
CA SER A 291 -4.79 8.02 -21.05
C SER A 291 -3.92 7.21 -20.10
N GLU A 292 -3.35 7.86 -19.09
CA GLU A 292 -2.49 7.25 -18.08
C GLU A 292 -3.28 6.31 -17.17
N LEU A 293 -4.51 6.68 -16.82
CA LEU A 293 -5.43 5.82 -16.06
C LEU A 293 -5.81 4.56 -16.86
N GLN A 294 -6.13 4.71 -18.15
CA GLN A 294 -6.38 3.58 -19.05
C GLN A 294 -5.15 2.67 -19.15
N GLU A 295 -3.97 3.26 -19.38
CA GLU A 295 -2.71 2.50 -19.45
C GLU A 295 -2.43 1.73 -18.16
N LEU A 296 -2.67 2.36 -17.00
CA LEU A 296 -2.53 1.73 -15.68
C LEU A 296 -3.45 0.51 -15.54
N VAL A 297 -4.74 0.67 -15.86
CA VAL A 297 -5.73 -0.42 -15.78
C VAL A 297 -5.37 -1.57 -16.72
N GLU A 298 -4.98 -1.27 -17.96
CA GLU A 298 -4.56 -2.29 -18.93
C GLU A 298 -3.30 -3.04 -18.50
N CYS A 299 -2.29 -2.34 -17.98
CA CYS A 299 -1.09 -2.99 -17.44
C CYS A 299 -1.43 -3.92 -16.25
N CYS A 300 -2.33 -3.49 -15.36
CA CYS A 300 -2.78 -4.32 -14.25
C CYS A 300 -3.57 -5.56 -14.71
N LYS A 301 -4.39 -5.46 -15.76
CA LYS A 301 -5.06 -6.63 -16.38
C LYS A 301 -4.04 -7.64 -16.90
N MET A 302 -2.98 -7.18 -17.58
CA MET A 302 -1.90 -8.04 -18.06
C MET A 302 -1.18 -8.76 -16.92
N LEU A 303 -0.97 -8.09 -15.78
CA LEU A 303 -0.31 -8.67 -14.60
C LEU A 303 -1.22 -9.62 -13.80
N GLY A 304 -2.53 -9.38 -13.85
CA GLY A 304 -3.56 -10.08 -13.09
C GLY A 304 -4.06 -11.40 -13.70
N ALA A 305 -3.85 -11.62 -15.00
CA ALA A 305 -4.42 -12.74 -15.77
C ALA A 305 -4.00 -14.17 -15.35
N GLU A 306 -3.11 -14.33 -14.35
CA GLU A 306 -2.53 -15.62 -14.01
C GLU A 306 -3.27 -16.39 -12.89
N ASN A 307 -4.09 -15.73 -12.05
CA ASN A 307 -4.67 -16.37 -10.84
C ASN A 307 -6.14 -15.96 -10.62
N GLU A 308 -7.08 -16.61 -11.31
CA GLU A 308 -8.52 -16.28 -11.25
C GLU A 308 -9.33 -17.07 -10.20
N ALA A 309 -8.73 -17.89 -9.32
CA ALA A 309 -9.51 -18.84 -8.50
C ALA A 309 -9.12 -19.05 -7.02
N GLU A 310 -7.96 -18.56 -6.55
CA GLU A 310 -7.53 -18.77 -5.15
C GLU A 310 -7.19 -17.44 -4.44
N ASP A 311 -7.47 -17.38 -3.13
CA ASP A 311 -7.08 -16.25 -2.28
C ASP A 311 -5.55 -16.12 -2.30
N PHE A 312 -5.05 -15.05 -2.94
CA PHE A 312 -3.62 -14.81 -3.11
C PHE A 312 -3.08 -13.83 -2.06
N PHE A 313 -1.93 -14.13 -1.45
CA PHE A 313 -1.20 -13.20 -0.60
C PHE A 313 0.17 -12.85 -1.19
N SER A 314 0.52 -11.57 -1.18
CA SER A 314 1.89 -11.09 -1.39
C SER A 314 2.21 -9.99 -0.40
N LEU A 315 3.46 -9.89 0.04
CA LEU A 315 3.90 -8.75 0.84
C LEU A 315 4.09 -7.47 0.00
N ASP A 316 4.25 -7.64 -1.32
CA ASP A 316 4.54 -6.58 -2.28
C ASP A 316 3.26 -5.83 -2.71
N PHE A 317 3.39 -4.55 -3.11
CA PHE A 317 2.28 -3.78 -3.67
C PHE A 317 2.33 -3.84 -5.20
N ARG A 318 1.48 -4.68 -5.79
CA ARG A 318 1.56 -5.02 -7.21
C ARG A 318 0.45 -4.37 -8.00
N VAL A 319 -0.80 -4.74 -7.73
CA VAL A 319 -1.96 -4.21 -8.47
C VAL A 319 -3.00 -3.58 -7.55
N VAL A 320 -3.06 -3.98 -6.28
CA VAL A 320 -4.12 -3.51 -5.37
C VAL A 320 -3.91 -2.04 -5.05
N LEU A 321 -2.79 -1.67 -4.41
CA LEU A 321 -2.49 -0.28 -4.11
C LEU A 321 -2.40 0.59 -5.38
N PRO A 322 -1.79 0.15 -6.49
CA PRO A 322 -1.78 0.94 -7.71
C PRO A 322 -3.15 1.27 -8.29
N LEU A 323 -4.10 0.32 -8.30
CA LEU A 323 -5.44 0.57 -8.82
C LEU A 323 -6.30 1.43 -7.89
N GLN A 324 -5.91 1.59 -6.62
CA GLN A 324 -6.63 2.47 -5.68
C GLN A 324 -6.67 3.92 -6.16
N VAL A 325 -5.63 4.42 -6.83
CA VAL A 325 -5.62 5.80 -7.34
C VAL A 325 -6.77 6.06 -8.32
N VAL A 326 -7.13 5.05 -9.12
CA VAL A 326 -8.21 5.15 -10.13
C VAL A 326 -9.57 5.33 -9.46
N VAL A 327 -9.82 4.56 -8.39
CA VAL A 327 -11.14 4.51 -7.74
C VAL A 327 -11.36 5.67 -6.77
N TRP A 328 -10.29 6.18 -6.13
CA TRP A 328 -10.38 7.20 -5.08
C TRP A 328 -10.17 8.64 -5.57
N ASN A 329 -9.30 8.91 -6.54
CA ASN A 329 -8.91 10.31 -6.87
C ASN A 329 -9.50 10.83 -8.17
N TYR A 330 -9.72 9.93 -9.13
CA TYR A 330 -10.00 10.34 -10.51
C TYR A 330 -11.45 10.19 -10.91
N HIS A 331 -12.26 9.47 -10.11
CA HIS A 331 -13.71 9.32 -10.26
C HIS A 331 -14.19 9.07 -11.71
N HIS A 332 -13.38 8.36 -12.50
CA HIS A 332 -13.73 7.96 -13.86
C HIS A 332 -14.61 6.71 -13.78
N ARG A 333 -15.88 6.82 -14.17
CA ARG A 333 -16.90 5.78 -13.89
C ARG A 333 -16.62 4.46 -14.59
N ALA A 334 -16.28 4.48 -15.87
CA ALA A 334 -15.96 3.25 -16.61
C ALA A 334 -14.72 2.54 -16.05
N LEU A 335 -13.61 3.26 -15.87
CA LEU A 335 -12.39 2.70 -15.28
C LEU A 335 -12.59 2.22 -13.85
N ARG A 336 -13.38 2.91 -13.03
CA ARG A 336 -13.76 2.42 -11.69
C ARG A 336 -14.46 1.07 -11.78
N ARG A 337 -15.43 0.90 -12.69
CA ARG A 337 -16.12 -0.39 -12.89
C ARG A 337 -15.15 -1.49 -13.34
N GLU A 338 -14.21 -1.17 -14.22
CA GLU A 338 -13.17 -2.11 -14.64
C GLU A 338 -12.27 -2.54 -13.48
N VAL A 339 -11.88 -1.60 -12.60
CA VAL A 339 -11.11 -1.93 -11.40
C VAL A 339 -11.90 -2.81 -10.43
N LEU A 340 -13.18 -2.50 -10.19
CA LEU A 340 -14.04 -3.35 -9.35
C LEU A 340 -14.22 -4.76 -9.93
N ASP A 341 -14.25 -4.88 -11.25
CA ASP A 341 -14.27 -6.18 -11.94
C ASP A 341 -12.95 -6.95 -11.77
N ILE A 342 -11.80 -6.27 -11.88
CA ILE A 342 -10.48 -6.86 -11.58
C ILE A 342 -10.45 -7.38 -10.13
N PHE A 343 -10.86 -6.56 -9.15
CA PHE A 343 -10.90 -6.97 -7.74
C PHE A 343 -11.87 -8.13 -7.48
N ARG A 344 -12.95 -8.24 -8.26
CA ARG A 344 -13.89 -9.35 -8.17
C ARG A 344 -13.33 -10.65 -8.74
N ARG A 345 -12.66 -10.61 -9.90
CA ARG A 345 -12.12 -11.79 -10.59
C ARG A 345 -10.78 -12.27 -10.02
N CYS A 346 -10.06 -11.40 -9.34
CA CYS A 346 -8.73 -11.69 -8.80
C CYS A 346 -8.66 -11.36 -7.30
N PRO A 347 -9.44 -12.05 -6.44
CA PRO A 347 -9.43 -11.81 -5.00
C PRO A 347 -8.02 -12.05 -4.45
N ARG A 348 -7.45 -11.01 -3.83
CA ARG A 348 -6.12 -11.03 -3.26
C ARG A 348 -5.93 -10.04 -2.13
N ARG A 349 -4.86 -10.30 -1.37
CA ARG A 349 -4.30 -9.43 -0.35
C ARG A 349 -2.84 -9.12 -0.67
N GLU A 350 -2.52 -7.85 -0.76
CA GLU A 350 -1.18 -7.32 -1.00
C GLU A 350 -0.76 -6.52 0.22
N GLY A 351 0.01 -7.14 1.11
CA GLY A 351 0.35 -6.60 2.42
C GLY A 351 -0.91 -6.28 3.20
N MET A 352 -1.08 -4.99 3.51
CA MET A 352 -2.18 -4.45 4.29
C MET A 352 -3.47 -4.29 3.45
N TRP A 353 -3.38 -4.46 2.13
CA TRP A 353 -4.42 -4.11 1.17
C TRP A 353 -5.22 -5.33 0.73
N ASP A 354 -6.52 -5.37 1.01
CA ASP A 354 -7.41 -6.46 0.63
C ASP A 354 -8.44 -6.02 -0.40
N THR A 355 -8.45 -6.69 -1.56
CA THR A 355 -9.40 -6.42 -2.65
C THR A 355 -10.86 -6.55 -2.24
N LYS A 356 -11.22 -7.48 -1.36
CA LYS A 356 -12.61 -7.70 -0.92
C LYS A 356 -13.10 -6.49 -0.10
N ILE A 357 -12.25 -6.02 0.81
CA ILE A 357 -12.51 -4.84 1.64
C ILE A 357 -12.61 -3.58 0.75
N ILE A 358 -11.58 -3.32 -0.06
CA ILE A 358 -11.52 -2.12 -0.90
C ILE A 358 -12.71 -2.10 -1.87
N ARG A 359 -13.04 -3.22 -2.52
CA ARG A 359 -14.18 -3.32 -3.42
C ARG A 359 -15.49 -2.97 -2.70
N ALA A 360 -15.75 -3.54 -1.52
CA ALA A 360 -16.99 -3.29 -0.78
C ALA A 360 -17.16 -1.80 -0.44
N ILE A 361 -16.08 -1.14 -0.03
CA ILE A 361 -16.10 0.30 0.29
C ILE A 361 -16.29 1.14 -0.99
N VAL A 362 -15.56 0.84 -2.07
CA VAL A 362 -15.68 1.57 -3.34
C VAL A 362 -17.07 1.38 -3.98
N GLU A 363 -17.66 0.19 -3.88
CA GLU A 363 -19.04 -0.07 -4.34
C GLU A 363 -20.05 0.78 -3.57
N TRP A 364 -19.88 0.93 -2.25
CA TRP A 364 -20.69 1.83 -1.44
C TRP A 364 -20.51 3.30 -1.86
N VAL A 365 -19.28 3.77 -2.04
CA VAL A 365 -19.01 5.13 -2.53
C VAL A 365 -19.65 5.37 -3.90
N ALA A 366 -19.46 4.45 -4.86
CA ALA A 366 -20.04 4.55 -6.18
C ALA A 366 -21.57 4.57 -6.15
N SER A 367 -22.21 3.84 -5.24
CA SER A 367 -23.67 3.84 -5.08
C SER A 367 -24.23 5.21 -4.69
N ILE A 368 -23.41 6.07 -4.08
CA ILE A 368 -23.78 7.43 -3.66
C ILE A 368 -23.37 8.43 -4.75
N GLU A 369 -22.12 8.38 -5.19
CA GLU A 369 -21.55 9.32 -6.17
C GLU A 369 -22.22 9.21 -7.54
N GLU A 370 -22.57 7.99 -7.96
CA GLU A 370 -23.08 7.70 -9.30
C GLU A 370 -24.61 7.55 -9.36
N ALA A 371 -25.30 7.76 -8.23
CA ALA A 371 -26.76 7.71 -8.17
C ALA A 371 -27.39 8.70 -9.15
N ASP A 372 -28.30 8.20 -9.98
CA ASP A 372 -29.06 8.97 -10.98
C ASP A 372 -28.19 9.73 -12.00
N LEU A 373 -26.91 9.38 -12.13
CA LEU A 373 -26.05 9.93 -13.17
C LEU A 373 -26.33 9.21 -14.49
N GLY A 374 -26.76 9.99 -15.51
CA GLY A 374 -26.87 9.54 -16.90
C GLY A 374 -25.51 9.22 -17.54
N ASP A 375 -25.34 9.51 -18.83
CA ASP A 375 -24.13 9.12 -19.59
C ASP A 375 -22.93 10.05 -19.38
N VAL A 376 -22.70 10.51 -18.15
CA VAL A 376 -21.50 11.28 -17.79
C VAL A 376 -20.31 10.34 -17.57
N VAL A 377 -19.14 10.70 -18.10
CA VAL A 377 -17.91 9.88 -18.01
C VAL A 377 -17.30 9.90 -16.61
N TYR A 378 -17.39 11.04 -15.93
CA TYR A 378 -16.80 11.31 -14.63
C TYR A 378 -17.88 11.79 -13.66
N VAL A 379 -17.68 11.51 -12.37
CA VAL A 379 -18.53 12.03 -11.30
C VAL A 379 -18.42 13.58 -11.26
N PRO A 380 -19.53 14.33 -11.22
CA PRO A 380 -19.49 15.77 -10.99
C PRO A 380 -18.84 16.10 -9.63
N GLU A 381 -18.14 17.24 -9.52
CA GLU A 381 -17.34 17.55 -8.33
C GLU A 381 -18.20 17.64 -7.06
N GLU A 382 -19.39 18.20 -7.18
CA GLU A 382 -20.40 18.33 -6.12
C GLU A 382 -20.99 16.99 -5.65
N ARG A 383 -20.75 15.90 -6.41
CA ARG A 383 -21.19 14.54 -6.07
C ARG A 383 -20.08 13.72 -5.43
N VAL A 384 -18.82 14.17 -5.46
CA VAL A 384 -17.69 13.43 -4.90
C VAL A 384 -17.85 13.26 -3.39
N VAL A 385 -17.70 12.03 -2.90
CA VAL A 385 -17.71 11.72 -1.48
C VAL A 385 -16.29 11.77 -0.95
N THR A 386 -16.04 12.65 0.01
CA THR A 386 -14.79 12.64 0.79
C THR A 386 -14.97 11.71 1.98
N ILE A 387 -14.24 10.60 2.01
CA ILE A 387 -14.27 9.69 3.15
C ILE A 387 -13.57 10.34 4.35
N GLY A 388 -14.27 10.38 5.48
CA GLY A 388 -13.75 10.87 6.75
C GLY A 388 -13.29 9.75 7.65
N GLU A 389 -14.02 8.63 7.70
CA GLU A 389 -13.74 7.56 8.65
C GLU A 389 -14.05 6.20 8.03
N ILE A 390 -13.16 5.24 8.26
CA ILE A 390 -13.39 3.83 7.96
C ILE A 390 -12.99 3.00 9.17
N LYS A 391 -13.91 2.22 9.70
CA LYS A 391 -13.66 1.27 10.80
C LYS A 391 -13.87 -0.15 10.31
N ILE A 392 -12.78 -0.92 10.25
CA ILE A 392 -12.80 -2.32 9.84
C ILE A 392 -13.05 -3.21 11.05
N PHE A 393 -14.00 -4.12 10.93
CA PHE A 393 -14.30 -5.16 11.91
C PHE A 393 -13.94 -6.53 11.28
N ALA A 394 -12.71 -6.99 11.53
CA ALA A 394 -12.19 -8.20 10.92
C ALA A 394 -13.00 -9.46 11.28
N GLU A 395 -13.46 -9.58 12.52
CA GLU A 395 -14.24 -10.73 13.02
C GLU A 395 -15.58 -10.88 12.29
N SER A 396 -16.27 -9.77 12.05
CA SER A 396 -17.57 -9.75 11.36
C SER A 396 -17.47 -9.53 9.85
N ARG A 397 -16.25 -9.40 9.31
CA ARG A 397 -15.98 -9.06 7.90
C ARG A 397 -16.84 -7.89 7.42
N SER A 398 -16.87 -6.82 8.20
CA SER A 398 -17.64 -5.63 7.91
C SER A 398 -16.84 -4.35 8.15
N ALA A 399 -17.24 -3.27 7.49
CA ALA A 399 -16.65 -1.96 7.70
C ALA A 399 -17.74 -0.90 7.84
N TYR A 400 -17.63 -0.08 8.87
CA TYR A 400 -18.39 1.15 8.98
C TYR A 400 -17.65 2.24 8.22
N ILE A 401 -18.40 3.02 7.43
CA ILE A 401 -17.86 4.08 6.59
C ILE A 401 -18.65 5.35 6.87
N LYS A 402 -17.94 6.46 7.06
CA LYS A 402 -18.52 7.81 7.11
C LYS A 402 -17.80 8.70 6.11
N GLY A 403 -18.58 9.35 5.27
CA GLY A 403 -18.10 10.29 4.27
C GLY A 403 -18.94 11.55 4.23
N PHE A 404 -18.45 12.55 3.51
CA PHE A 404 -19.04 13.87 3.39
C PHE A 404 -19.18 14.26 1.92
N GLN A 405 -20.32 14.85 1.55
CA GLN A 405 -20.55 15.46 0.24
C GLN A 405 -20.90 16.93 0.42
N PHE A 406 -20.43 17.79 -0.48
CA PHE A 406 -20.81 19.19 -0.49
C PHE A 406 -21.93 19.42 -1.51
N MET A 407 -23.17 19.53 -1.02
CA MET A 407 -24.38 19.68 -1.85
C MET A 407 -25.06 21.01 -1.53
N ASP A 408 -25.33 21.81 -2.56
CA ASP A 408 -26.06 23.09 -2.46
C ASP A 408 -25.50 24.06 -1.37
N GLY A 409 -24.18 24.09 -1.20
CA GLY A 409 -23.52 24.93 -0.21
C GLY A 409 -23.52 24.36 1.21
N GLN A 410 -24.01 23.14 1.42
CA GLN A 410 -24.02 22.47 2.72
C GLN A 410 -23.24 21.15 2.68
N MET A 411 -22.51 20.88 3.77
CA MET A 411 -21.86 19.59 3.97
C MET A 411 -22.87 18.58 4.51
N VAL A 412 -23.05 17.48 3.78
CA VAL A 412 -23.97 16.40 4.13
C VAL A 412 -23.18 15.14 4.50
N SER A 413 -23.43 14.59 5.68
CA SER A 413 -22.85 13.32 6.14
C SER A 413 -23.54 12.13 5.47
N ARG A 414 -22.76 11.15 5.03
CA ARG A 414 -23.20 9.85 4.52
C ARG A 414 -22.55 8.76 5.35
N GLU A 415 -23.35 7.83 5.84
CA GLU A 415 -22.87 6.75 6.69
C GLU A 415 -23.42 5.41 6.19
N GLY A 416 -22.63 4.37 6.31
CA GLY A 416 -23.00 3.04 5.85
C GLY A 416 -22.18 1.95 6.52
N THR A 417 -22.68 0.73 6.45
CA THR A 417 -21.91 -0.46 6.82
C THR A 417 -21.92 -1.42 5.65
N VAL A 418 -20.73 -1.86 5.25
CA VAL A 418 -20.52 -2.82 4.18
C VAL A 418 -19.99 -4.13 4.75
N SER A 419 -20.15 -5.22 4.00
CA SER A 419 -19.65 -6.54 4.37
C SER A 419 -19.01 -7.21 3.15
N TRP A 420 -18.09 -8.16 3.36
CA TRP A 420 -17.34 -8.82 2.29
C TRP A 420 -17.08 -10.31 2.49
#